data_AF-A0A1A2CTL4-F1
#
_entry.id   AF-A0A1A2CTL4-F1
#
_cell.length_a   1.000
_cell.length_b   1.000
_cell.length_c   1.000
_cell.angle_alpha   90.00
_cell.angle_beta   90.00
_cell.angle_gamma   90.00
#
_symmetry.space_group_name_H-M   'P 1'
#
loop_
_entity.id
_entity.type
_entity.pdbx_description
1 polymer ?
#
loop_
_entity_poly.entity_id
_entity_poly.type
_entity_poly.pdbx_seq_one_letter_code
_entity_poly.pdbx_strand_id
1 'polypeptide(L)'
;MKVDEQGIGKDVRRLREFHAFDKFSDDELERMVGAAHHITRSAPWPLIQEQTPSDSCYILLSGEVGVYVGDDRIAVLGPGEVIGESALRRGKLRSATVTTTGAAEVLRIERDDLARLLDDIPALRETMDATAAQHVPVTPPPKPKPARSKVNASVSTDLVERFEQAVDAAGVSVAAALEDALTQWIERNSKK
;
A
#
# COMPACT_ATOMS: atom_id res chain seq x y z
N MET A 1 11.43 14.29 -3.15
CA MET A 1 12.53 15.28 -3.09
C MET A 1 13.62 14.64 -2.24
N LYS A 2 14.87 14.58 -2.70
CA LYS A 2 15.98 14.14 -1.84
C LYS A 2 16.07 15.09 -0.64
N VAL A 3 16.26 14.53 0.55
CA VAL A 3 16.28 15.29 1.81
C VAL A 3 17.45 16.28 1.76
N ASP A 4 17.24 17.51 2.22
CA ASP A 4 18.29 18.50 2.42
C ASP A 4 19.21 18.08 3.59
N GLU A 5 20.46 18.54 3.63
CA GLU A 5 21.41 18.19 4.71
C GLU A 5 20.86 18.54 6.12
N GLN A 6 20.00 19.56 6.19
CA GLN A 6 19.34 19.99 7.43
C GLN A 6 18.21 19.03 7.87
N GLY A 7 17.47 18.45 6.93
CA GLY A 7 16.45 17.45 7.18
C GLY A 7 17.03 16.11 7.61
N ILE A 8 18.21 15.73 7.09
CA ILE A 8 18.90 14.50 7.49
C ILE A 8 19.18 14.51 8.99
N GLY A 9 19.80 15.58 9.50
CA GLY A 9 20.13 15.68 10.93
C GLY A 9 18.89 15.71 11.84
N LYS A 10 17.75 16.26 11.37
CA LYS A 10 16.48 16.21 12.11
C LYS A 10 15.96 14.77 12.21
N ASP A 11 15.92 14.06 11.10
CA ASP A 11 15.36 12.72 11.04
C ASP A 11 16.25 11.70 11.78
N VAL A 12 17.58 11.85 11.74
CA VAL A 12 18.51 11.04 12.55
C VAL A 12 18.24 11.22 14.04
N ARG A 13 18.11 12.48 14.51
CA ARG A 13 17.75 12.76 15.91
C ARG A 13 16.41 12.15 16.29
N ARG A 14 15.44 12.15 15.37
CA ARG A 14 14.13 11.55 15.60
C ARG A 14 14.21 10.03 15.72
N LEU A 15 14.98 9.37 14.85
CA LEU A 15 15.17 7.91 14.91
C LEU A 15 15.83 7.47 16.23
N ARG A 16 16.75 8.28 16.77
CA ARG A 16 17.40 8.05 18.08
C ARG A 16 16.43 8.02 19.27
N GLU A 17 15.22 8.54 19.14
CA GLU A 17 14.22 8.49 20.20
C GLU A 17 13.49 7.14 20.29
N PHE A 18 13.70 6.25 19.30
CA PHE A 18 13.00 4.98 19.20
C PHE A 18 13.92 3.79 19.52
N HIS A 19 13.47 2.95 20.45
CA HIS A 19 14.23 1.76 20.89
C HIS A 19 14.66 0.81 19.76
N ALA A 20 13.86 0.72 18.68
CA ALA A 20 14.19 -0.10 17.51
C ALA A 20 15.50 0.32 16.82
N PHE A 21 16.01 1.53 17.11
CA PHE A 21 17.20 2.11 16.50
C PHE A 21 18.35 2.34 17.51
N ASP A 22 18.23 1.87 18.76
CA ASP A 22 19.26 2.04 19.80
C ASP A 22 20.63 1.44 19.40
N LYS A 23 20.62 0.37 18.59
CA LYS A 23 21.83 -0.34 18.15
C LYS A 23 22.56 0.28 16.95
N PHE A 24 21.97 1.28 16.32
CA PHE A 24 22.54 1.89 15.11
C PHE A 24 23.57 2.93 15.51
N SER A 25 24.68 3.02 14.79
CA SER A 25 25.60 4.16 14.85
C SER A 25 25.00 5.38 14.14
N ASP A 26 25.52 6.57 14.43
CA ASP A 26 25.06 7.79 13.76
C ASP A 26 25.29 7.72 12.25
N ASP A 27 26.45 7.21 11.81
CA ASP A 27 26.75 6.97 10.39
C ASP A 27 25.74 6.03 9.71
N GLU A 28 25.29 4.98 10.40
CA GLU A 28 24.27 4.06 9.87
C GLU A 28 22.91 4.76 9.74
N LEU A 29 22.51 5.54 10.75
CA LEU A 29 21.27 6.31 10.69
C LEU A 29 21.32 7.37 9.59
N GLU A 30 22.45 8.07 9.43
CA GLU A 30 22.65 9.05 8.36
C GLU A 30 22.55 8.40 6.97
N ARG A 31 23.14 7.22 6.78
CA ARG A 31 23.01 6.46 5.53
C ARG A 31 21.57 6.06 5.26
N MET A 32 20.86 5.56 6.28
CA MET A 32 19.44 5.19 6.14
C MET A 32 18.58 6.39 5.75
N VAL A 33 18.74 7.51 6.46
CA VAL A 33 17.97 8.74 6.20
C VAL A 33 18.33 9.33 4.84
N GLY A 34 19.61 9.34 4.47
CA GLY A 34 20.09 9.84 3.18
C GLY A 34 19.59 9.02 1.98
N ALA A 35 19.32 7.74 2.18
CA ALA A 35 18.70 6.86 1.18
C ALA A 35 17.16 6.95 1.16
N ALA A 36 16.54 7.58 2.15
CA ALA A 36 15.10 7.66 2.29
C ALA A 36 14.51 8.93 1.65
N HIS A 37 13.21 8.88 1.40
CA HIS A 37 12.38 10.03 1.07
C HIS A 37 11.50 10.40 2.26
N HIS A 38 11.72 11.58 2.83
CA HIS A 38 10.83 12.15 3.84
C HIS A 38 9.48 12.53 3.20
N ILE A 39 8.38 12.07 3.80
CA ILE A 39 7.02 12.40 3.38
C ILE A 39 6.23 12.88 4.60
N THR A 40 5.76 14.13 4.55
CA THR A 40 4.81 14.68 5.52
C THR A 40 3.41 14.70 4.93
N ARG A 41 2.40 14.25 5.68
CA ARG A 41 0.97 14.32 5.33
C ARG A 41 0.21 14.98 6.49
N SER A 42 -0.79 15.80 6.17
CA SER A 42 -1.65 16.48 7.16
C SER A 42 -3.01 15.80 7.38
N ALA A 43 -3.31 14.77 6.59
CA ALA A 43 -4.58 14.06 6.58
C ALA A 43 -4.32 12.55 6.33
N PRO A 44 -5.33 11.69 6.57
CA PRO A 44 -5.21 10.27 6.28
C PRO A 44 -4.73 9.99 4.86
N TRP A 45 -3.73 9.13 4.74
CA TRP A 45 -3.08 8.83 3.46
C TRP A 45 -2.67 7.35 3.39
N PRO A 46 -3.04 6.61 2.33
CA PRO A 46 -2.64 5.22 2.17
C PRO A 46 -1.14 5.13 1.84
N LEU A 47 -0.37 4.54 2.76
CA LEU A 47 1.05 4.22 2.58
C LEU A 47 1.23 2.98 1.71
N ILE A 48 0.42 1.96 2.00
CA ILE A 48 0.49 0.63 1.42
C ILE A 48 -0.92 0.21 1.06
N GLN A 49 -1.10 -0.37 -0.12
CA GLN A 49 -2.36 -0.97 -0.52
C GLN A 49 -2.23 -2.49 -0.61
N GLU A 50 -3.14 -3.21 0.02
CA GLU A 50 -3.20 -4.67 -0.05
C GLU A 50 -3.25 -5.17 -1.51
N GLN A 51 -2.67 -6.33 -1.79
CA GLN A 51 -2.67 -6.97 -3.11
C GLN A 51 -1.95 -6.18 -4.21
N THR A 52 -1.10 -5.22 -3.84
CA THR A 52 -0.19 -4.53 -4.78
C THR A 52 1.23 -5.07 -4.66
N PRO A 53 2.07 -4.92 -5.71
CA PRO A 53 3.48 -5.25 -5.59
C PRO A 53 4.17 -4.46 -4.47
N SER A 54 5.15 -5.07 -3.82
CA SER A 54 5.97 -4.37 -2.82
C SER A 54 7.18 -3.71 -3.48
N ASP A 55 7.30 -2.40 -3.37
CA ASP A 55 8.36 -1.59 -3.98
C ASP A 55 9.09 -0.70 -2.96
N SER A 56 8.60 -0.60 -1.72
CA SER A 56 9.19 0.21 -0.65
C SER A 56 8.82 -0.29 0.75
N CYS A 57 9.60 0.10 1.76
CA CYS A 57 9.17 0.10 3.16
C CYS A 57 9.07 1.53 3.69
N TYR A 58 8.47 1.65 4.87
CA TYR A 58 8.28 2.92 5.54
C TYR A 58 8.75 2.83 7.00
N ILE A 59 9.26 3.94 7.53
CA ILE A 59 9.52 4.11 8.97
C ILE A 59 8.65 5.28 9.44
N LEU A 60 7.81 5.06 10.46
CA LEU A 60 6.92 6.09 10.98
C LEU A 60 7.69 7.01 11.94
N LEU A 61 7.84 8.29 11.59
CA LEU A 61 8.52 9.29 12.44
C LEU A 61 7.54 9.96 13.41
N SER A 62 6.29 10.19 13.00
CA SER A 62 5.26 10.79 13.84
C SER A 62 3.85 10.41 13.36
N GLY A 63 2.86 10.53 14.25
CA GLY A 63 1.47 10.17 13.98
C GLY A 63 1.20 8.68 14.23
N GLU A 64 0.10 8.19 13.66
CA GLU A 64 -0.36 6.81 13.79
C GLU A 64 -0.80 6.26 12.43
N VAL A 65 -0.69 4.95 12.25
CA VAL A 65 -1.21 4.25 11.08
C VAL A 65 -2.12 3.10 11.49
N GLY A 66 -3.22 2.92 10.76
CA GLY A 66 -4.06 1.73 10.85
C GLY A 66 -3.62 0.68 9.83
N VAL A 67 -3.61 -0.59 10.24
CA VAL A 67 -3.38 -1.75 9.38
C VAL A 67 -4.71 -2.45 9.15
N TYR A 68 -5.04 -2.70 7.89
CA TYR A 68 -6.35 -3.20 7.45
C TYR A 68 -6.19 -4.41 6.53
N VAL A 69 -7.04 -5.42 6.72
CA VAL A 69 -7.17 -6.56 5.80
C VAL A 69 -8.63 -6.65 5.40
N GLY A 70 -8.91 -6.43 4.11
CA GLY A 70 -10.26 -6.08 3.70
C GLY A 70 -10.71 -4.77 4.37
N ASP A 71 -11.86 -4.80 5.03
CA ASP A 71 -12.43 -3.65 5.75
C ASP A 71 -12.10 -3.65 7.25
N ASP A 72 -11.51 -4.74 7.76
CA ASP A 72 -11.22 -4.90 9.18
C ASP A 72 -9.89 -4.24 9.57
N ARG A 73 -9.92 -3.35 10.55
CA ARG A 73 -8.71 -2.79 11.17
C ARG A 73 -8.14 -3.77 12.18
N ILE A 74 -7.02 -4.39 11.84
CA ILE A 74 -6.41 -5.46 12.62
C ILE A 74 -5.33 -4.98 13.60
N ALA A 75 -4.73 -3.80 13.34
CA ALA A 75 -3.71 -3.22 14.21
C ALA A 75 -3.63 -1.69 14.03
N VAL A 76 -3.00 -1.04 15.01
CA VAL A 76 -2.58 0.37 14.95
C VAL A 76 -1.10 0.41 15.31
N LEU A 77 -0.30 1.10 14.50
CA LEU A 77 1.14 1.24 14.71
C LEU A 77 1.50 2.71 14.97
N GLY A 78 2.50 2.90 15.81
CA GLY A 78 2.99 4.22 16.24
C GLY A 78 4.41 4.54 15.77
N PRO A 79 4.95 5.69 16.17
CA PRO A 79 6.28 6.12 15.76
C PRO A 79 7.38 5.12 16.15
N GLY A 80 8.39 4.97 15.28
CA GLY A 80 9.47 3.99 15.42
C GLY A 80 9.20 2.65 14.75
N GLU A 81 7.96 2.39 14.33
CA GLU A 81 7.59 1.16 13.65
C GLU A 81 8.06 1.15 12.19
N VAL A 82 8.56 -0.01 11.76
CA VAL A 82 8.91 -0.31 10.37
C VAL A 82 7.74 -1.01 9.71
N ILE A 83 7.29 -0.47 8.58
CA ILE A 83 6.05 -0.88 7.92
C ILE A 83 6.34 -1.38 6.50
N GLY A 84 5.76 -2.52 6.14
CA GLY A 84 5.82 -3.07 4.78
C GLY A 84 7.02 -3.96 4.51
N GLU A 85 7.77 -4.29 5.55
CA GLU A 85 8.92 -5.20 5.60
C GLU A 85 8.56 -6.65 5.23
N SER A 86 7.34 -7.08 5.56
CA SER A 86 6.87 -8.45 5.31
C SER A 86 6.81 -8.82 3.83
N ALA A 87 6.34 -7.91 2.97
CA ALA A 87 6.18 -8.17 1.54
C ALA A 87 7.51 -8.12 0.77
N LEU A 88 8.54 -7.47 1.32
CA LEU A 88 9.87 -7.42 0.75
C LEU A 88 10.64 -8.74 0.95
N ARG A 89 10.37 -9.47 2.05
CA ARG A 89 10.99 -10.77 2.34
C ARG A 89 10.34 -11.98 1.67
N ARG A 90 9.00 -12.04 1.65
CA ARG A 90 8.28 -13.29 1.30
C ARG A 90 7.81 -13.36 -0.16
N GLY A 91 7.60 -12.21 -0.84
CA GLY A 91 7.04 -12.11 -2.21
C GLY A 91 5.57 -12.60 -2.32
N LYS A 92 4.67 -12.06 -3.15
CA LYS A 92 4.74 -11.10 -4.27
C LYS A 92 3.88 -9.83 -4.05
N LEU A 93 2.94 -9.84 -3.10
CA LEU A 93 1.97 -8.76 -2.89
C LEU A 93 1.91 -8.32 -1.43
N ARG A 94 1.50 -7.08 -1.18
CA ARG A 94 1.22 -6.56 0.16
C ARG A 94 0.06 -7.35 0.80
N SER A 95 0.25 -7.80 2.04
CA SER A 95 -0.73 -8.60 2.79
C SER A 95 -1.83 -7.76 3.46
N ALA A 96 -1.61 -6.46 3.64
CA ALA A 96 -2.53 -5.54 4.28
C ALA A 96 -2.44 -4.15 3.63
N THR A 97 -3.49 -3.35 3.78
CA THR A 97 -3.49 -1.91 3.53
C THR A 97 -3.01 -1.22 4.80
N VAL A 98 -2.13 -0.22 4.66
CA VAL A 98 -1.67 0.60 5.78
C VAL A 98 -1.92 2.07 5.44
N THR A 99 -2.62 2.77 6.32
CA THR A 99 -3.10 4.14 6.10
C THR A 99 -2.81 4.97 7.34
N THR A 100 -2.25 6.17 7.16
CA THR A 100 -2.13 7.12 8.28
C THR A 100 -3.52 7.52 8.76
N THR A 101 -3.74 7.61 10.07
CA THR A 101 -5.06 7.98 10.64
C THR A 101 -5.28 9.49 10.70
N GLY A 102 -4.23 10.27 10.46
CA GLY A 102 -4.23 11.73 10.49
C GLY A 102 -2.91 12.29 9.98
N ALA A 103 -2.46 13.40 10.59
CA ALA A 103 -1.16 13.99 10.29
C ALA A 103 -0.02 13.04 10.70
N ALA A 104 0.94 12.83 9.80
CA ALA A 104 2.05 11.90 10.00
C ALA A 104 3.28 12.30 9.17
N GLU A 105 4.45 11.98 9.71
CA GLU A 105 5.74 12.05 9.01
C GLU A 105 6.30 10.62 8.85
N VAL A 106 6.73 10.26 7.65
CA VAL A 106 7.30 8.94 7.35
C VAL A 106 8.56 9.06 6.50
N LEU A 107 9.50 8.14 6.70
CA LEU A 107 10.59 7.88 5.75
C LEU A 107 10.18 6.75 4.83
N ARG A 108 10.19 6.97 3.51
CA ARG A 108 10.00 5.91 2.49
C ARG A 108 11.34 5.49 1.94
N ILE A 109 11.65 4.20 2.01
CA ILE A 109 12.87 3.62 1.44
C ILE A 109 12.46 2.70 0.28
N GLU A 110 12.99 2.95 -0.91
CA GLU A 110 12.69 2.13 -2.09
C GLU A 110 13.40 0.78 -2.02
N ARG A 111 12.86 -0.22 -2.73
CA ARG A 111 13.36 -1.61 -2.71
C ARG A 111 14.86 -1.71 -2.96
N ASP A 112 15.38 -1.00 -3.96
CA ASP A 112 16.78 -1.11 -4.37
C ASP A 112 17.73 -0.42 -3.39
N ASP A 113 17.28 0.66 -2.74
CA ASP A 113 18.03 1.32 -1.67
C ASP A 113 17.98 0.47 -0.39
N LEU A 114 16.83 -0.11 -0.06
CA LEU A 114 16.70 -1.01 1.07
C LEU A 114 17.59 -2.25 0.93
N ALA A 115 17.66 -2.84 -0.27
CA ALA A 115 18.53 -3.98 -0.53
C ALA A 115 20.00 -3.65 -0.21
N ARG A 116 20.47 -2.49 -0.68
CA ARG A 116 21.82 -1.99 -0.38
C ARG A 116 22.03 -1.74 1.12
N LEU A 117 21.08 -1.07 1.78
CA LEU A 117 21.15 -0.81 3.22
C LEU A 117 21.17 -2.11 4.05
N LEU A 118 20.43 -3.14 3.64
CA LEU A 118 20.40 -4.42 4.34
C LEU A 118 21.72 -5.19 4.24
N ASP A 119 22.46 -5.00 3.14
CA ASP A 119 23.78 -5.60 2.95
C ASP A 119 24.85 -4.85 3.77
N ASP A 120 24.71 -3.54 3.90
CA ASP A 120 25.68 -2.68 4.59
C ASP A 120 25.43 -2.53 6.10
N ILE A 121 24.18 -2.69 6.57
CA ILE A 121 23.75 -2.38 7.94
C ILE A 121 23.11 -3.62 8.58
N PRO A 122 23.90 -4.45 9.29
CA PRO A 122 23.37 -5.65 9.96
C PRO A 122 22.27 -5.34 10.97
N ALA A 123 22.36 -4.23 11.68
CA ALA A 123 21.34 -3.79 12.63
C ALA A 123 19.96 -3.56 11.97
N LEU A 124 19.93 -3.08 10.72
CA LEU A 124 18.69 -2.91 9.96
C LEU A 124 18.03 -4.26 9.67
N ARG A 125 18.83 -5.25 9.31
CA ARG A 125 18.35 -6.61 9.07
C ARG A 125 17.75 -7.20 10.34
N GLU A 126 18.44 -7.07 11.47
CA GLU A 126 17.94 -7.50 12.78
C GLU A 126 16.62 -6.82 13.15
N THR A 127 16.54 -5.49 13.02
CA THR A 127 15.32 -4.73 13.32
C THR A 127 14.17 -5.20 12.44
N MET A 128 14.39 -5.35 11.13
CA MET A 128 13.37 -5.87 10.23
C MET A 128 12.95 -7.29 10.61
N ASP A 129 13.89 -8.18 10.94
CA ASP A 129 13.60 -9.57 11.34
C ASP A 129 12.78 -9.63 12.63
N ALA A 130 13.11 -8.79 13.62
CA ALA A 130 12.35 -8.64 14.85
C ALA A 130 10.91 -8.17 14.57
N THR A 131 10.73 -7.14 13.74
CA THR A 131 9.40 -6.65 13.36
C THR A 131 8.56 -7.73 12.66
N ALA A 132 9.14 -8.50 11.73
CA ALA A 132 8.39 -9.59 11.07
C ALA A 132 8.09 -10.78 11.99
N ALA A 133 8.90 -11.02 13.02
CA ALA A 133 8.62 -12.05 14.01
C ALA A 133 7.43 -11.67 14.91
N GLN A 134 7.27 -10.36 15.17
CA GLN A 134 6.13 -9.81 15.92
C GLN A 134 4.84 -9.77 15.08
N HIS A 135 4.96 -9.67 13.76
CA HIS A 135 3.82 -9.73 12.86
C HIS A 135 3.28 -11.16 12.71
N VAL A 136 2.05 -11.37 13.21
CA VAL A 136 1.28 -12.58 12.91
C VAL A 136 1.08 -12.64 11.39
N PRO A 137 1.42 -13.75 10.70
CA PRO A 137 1.13 -13.91 9.29
C PRO A 137 -0.38 -13.83 9.08
N VAL A 138 -0.87 -12.66 8.68
CA VAL A 138 -2.26 -12.55 8.26
C VAL A 138 -2.32 -13.15 6.87
N THR A 139 -2.84 -14.37 6.79
CA THR A 139 -3.29 -14.91 5.52
C THR A 139 -4.55 -14.14 5.18
N PRO A 140 -4.55 -13.24 4.17
CA PRO A 140 -5.77 -12.55 3.81
C PRO A 140 -6.81 -13.64 3.45
N PRO A 141 -8.05 -13.55 3.96
CA PRO A 141 -9.11 -14.45 3.50
C PRO A 141 -9.14 -14.37 1.98
N PRO A 142 -9.33 -15.48 1.26
CA PRO A 142 -9.35 -15.45 -0.20
C PRO A 142 -10.44 -14.45 -0.63
N LYS A 143 -10.02 -13.29 -1.14
CA LYS A 143 -10.96 -12.32 -1.69
C LYS A 143 -11.76 -13.05 -2.77
N PRO A 144 -13.10 -13.03 -2.75
CA PRO A 144 -13.86 -13.53 -3.87
C PRO A 144 -13.34 -12.81 -5.12
N LYS A 145 -12.92 -13.56 -6.15
CA LYS A 145 -12.42 -12.99 -7.40
C LYS A 145 -13.39 -11.86 -7.82
N PRO A 146 -12.94 -10.61 -7.95
CA PRO A 146 -13.86 -9.55 -8.33
C PRO A 146 -14.39 -9.89 -9.71
N ALA A 147 -15.71 -10.08 -9.81
CA ALA A 147 -16.32 -10.52 -11.06
C ALA A 147 -16.28 -9.43 -12.14
N ARG A 148 -16.00 -8.15 -11.84
CA ARG A 148 -16.07 -7.05 -12.83
C ARG A 148 -15.16 -5.86 -12.48
N SER A 149 -14.55 -5.28 -13.51
CA SER A 149 -13.90 -3.95 -13.50
C SER A 149 -14.96 -2.85 -13.55
N LYS A 150 -14.84 -1.77 -12.76
CA LYS A 150 -15.80 -0.64 -12.77
C LYS A 150 -15.54 0.26 -13.99
N VAL A 151 -16.55 0.44 -14.83
CA VAL A 151 -16.61 1.50 -15.84
C VAL A 151 -17.09 2.78 -15.13
N ASN A 152 -16.26 3.82 -15.08
CA ASN A 152 -16.65 5.14 -14.54
C ASN A 152 -17.54 5.89 -15.54
N ALA A 153 -18.79 5.44 -15.71
CA ALA A 153 -19.79 6.13 -16.52
C ALA A 153 -21.11 6.21 -15.77
N SER A 154 -21.65 7.42 -15.65
CA SER A 154 -23.02 7.63 -15.18
C SER A 154 -23.98 7.43 -16.35
N VAL A 155 -24.96 6.54 -16.20
CA VAL A 155 -26.01 6.30 -17.20
C VAL A 155 -27.31 6.94 -16.71
N SER A 156 -28.10 7.53 -17.63
CA SER A 156 -29.40 8.10 -17.26
C SER A 156 -30.42 7.00 -16.91
N THR A 157 -31.30 7.30 -15.95
CA THR A 157 -32.37 6.38 -15.51
C THR A 157 -33.25 5.91 -16.67
N ASP A 158 -33.60 6.82 -17.59
CA ASP A 158 -34.42 6.49 -18.77
C ASP A 158 -33.78 5.42 -19.66
N LEU A 159 -32.45 5.39 -19.76
CA LEU A 159 -31.75 4.42 -20.58
C LEU A 159 -31.75 3.04 -19.91
N VAL A 160 -31.62 3.02 -18.59
CA VAL A 160 -31.68 1.78 -17.80
C VAL A 160 -33.06 1.13 -17.94
N GLU A 161 -34.14 1.91 -17.76
CA GLU A 161 -35.51 1.40 -17.87
C GLU A 161 -35.83 0.85 -19.27
N ARG A 162 -35.41 1.57 -20.33
CA ARG A 162 -35.60 1.10 -21.72
C ARG A 162 -34.82 -0.19 -22.00
N PHE A 163 -33.64 -0.32 -21.42
CA PHE A 163 -32.83 -1.52 -21.56
C PHE A 163 -33.50 -2.71 -20.88
N GLU A 164 -33.95 -2.55 -19.63
CA GLU A 164 -34.66 -3.60 -18.88
C GLU A 164 -35.94 -4.05 -19.62
N GLN A 165 -36.73 -3.09 -20.13
CA GLN A 165 -37.93 -3.41 -20.94
C GLN A 165 -37.59 -4.20 -22.22
N ALA A 166 -36.51 -3.84 -22.90
CA ALA A 166 -36.09 -4.52 -24.12
C ALA A 166 -35.60 -5.96 -23.83
N VAL A 167 -34.91 -6.13 -22.70
CA VAL A 167 -34.42 -7.43 -22.22
C VAL A 167 -35.58 -8.34 -21.83
N ASP A 168 -36.56 -7.83 -21.10
CA ASP A 168 -37.77 -8.56 -20.71
C ASP A 168 -38.57 -9.00 -21.95
N ALA A 169 -38.74 -8.10 -22.93
CA ALA A 169 -39.40 -8.41 -24.19
C ALA A 169 -38.67 -9.48 -25.02
N ALA A 170 -37.33 -9.54 -24.91
CA ALA A 170 -36.51 -10.54 -25.56
C ALA A 170 -36.43 -11.87 -24.79
N GLY A 171 -36.98 -11.94 -23.57
CA GLY A 171 -36.99 -13.15 -22.74
C GLY A 171 -35.60 -13.59 -22.26
N VAL A 172 -34.64 -12.66 -22.18
CA VAL A 172 -33.26 -12.92 -21.74
C VAL A 172 -33.02 -12.19 -20.42
N SER A 173 -31.97 -12.56 -19.67
CA SER A 173 -31.62 -11.81 -18.45
C SER A 173 -30.82 -10.55 -18.78
N VAL A 174 -30.96 -9.51 -17.94
CA VAL A 174 -30.22 -8.23 -18.05
C VAL A 174 -28.71 -8.48 -18.10
N ALA A 175 -28.23 -9.44 -17.32
CA ALA A 175 -26.82 -9.83 -17.30
C ALA A 175 -26.36 -10.44 -18.64
N ALA A 176 -27.13 -11.37 -19.21
CA ALA A 176 -26.80 -12.02 -20.48
C ALA A 176 -26.84 -11.03 -21.65
N ALA A 177 -27.84 -10.15 -21.67
CA ALA A 177 -27.95 -9.12 -22.70
C ALA A 177 -26.80 -8.10 -22.64
N LEU A 178 -26.36 -7.72 -21.43
CA LEU A 178 -25.23 -6.82 -21.25
C LEU A 178 -23.91 -7.47 -21.70
N GLU A 179 -23.72 -8.75 -21.39
CA GLU A 179 -22.54 -9.51 -21.79
C GLU A 179 -22.42 -9.65 -23.32
N ASP A 180 -23.53 -9.98 -23.99
CA ASP A 180 -23.60 -10.03 -25.46
C ASP A 180 -23.34 -8.65 -26.09
N ALA A 181 -23.97 -7.59 -25.56
CA ALA A 181 -23.78 -6.23 -26.06
C ALA A 181 -22.32 -5.74 -25.96
N LEU A 182 -21.64 -6.02 -24.83
CA LEU A 182 -20.24 -5.69 -24.63
C LEU A 182 -19.33 -6.51 -25.56
N THR A 183 -19.62 -7.81 -25.72
CA THR A 183 -18.87 -8.70 -26.62
C THR A 183 -18.93 -8.19 -28.06
N GLN A 184 -20.13 -7.91 -28.56
CA GLN A 184 -20.32 -7.35 -29.90
C GLN A 184 -19.70 -5.96 -30.06
N TRP A 185 -19.67 -5.14 -29.00
CA TRP A 185 -18.99 -3.85 -29.03
C TRP A 185 -17.48 -4.01 -29.15
N ILE A 186 -16.87 -4.93 -28.38
CA ILE A 186 -15.44 -5.23 -28.46
C ILE A 186 -15.09 -5.76 -29.85
N GLU A 187 -15.83 -6.74 -30.37
CA GLU A 187 -15.58 -7.30 -31.70
C GLU A 187 -15.64 -6.25 -32.81
N ARG A 188 -16.57 -5.31 -32.72
CA ARG A 188 -16.68 -4.19 -33.66
C ARG A 188 -15.54 -3.19 -33.55
N ASN A 189 -14.99 -2.99 -32.36
CA ASN A 189 -13.97 -1.96 -32.10
C ASN A 189 -12.53 -2.51 -32.04
N SER A 190 -12.34 -3.83 -32.00
CA SER A 190 -11.02 -4.50 -32.04
C SER A 190 -10.48 -4.75 -33.45
N LYS A 191 -11.21 -4.40 -34.52
CA LYS A 191 -10.77 -4.52 -35.92
C LYS A 191 -10.30 -3.20 -36.56
N LYS A 192 -9.82 -2.25 -35.76
CA LYS A 192 -9.16 -1.01 -36.23
C LYS A 192 -7.72 -0.95 -35.79
#